data_AF-A0A531JAW4-F1
#
_entry.id   AF-A0A531JAW4-F1
#
_cell.length_a   1.000
_cell.length_b   1.000
_cell.length_c   1.000
_cell.angle_alpha   90.00
_cell.angle_beta   90.00
_cell.angle_gamma   90.00
#
_symmetry.space_group_name_H-M   'P 1'
#
loop_
_entity.id
_entity.type
_entity.pdbx_description
1 polymer ?
#
loop_
_entity_poly.entity_id
_entity_poly.type
_entity_poly.pdbx_seq_one_letter_code
_entity_poly.pdbx_strand_id
1 'polypeptide(L)'
;MAEVIDGKSVAEDVVGKVKALTAELAGKGATKPGLAVVIVGEDPASQVYVASKSRTAKECGFHSLQHTLPAETSEAELLKIIGDLNADPSIHGILVQLPLPGHIDSGKVIQTIAPEKDVDGFHFINVGKLGTGELETAFVPCTPAGSMLLIERVRGKDLSGLNAVVVGRSNIVGKPMANLLLAANCTVTIAHSRTKDLPALARTADILVAAVGRPEMVKGDWV
;
A
#
# COMPACT_ATOMS: atom_id res chain seq x y z
N MET A 1 13.34 18.80 20.42
CA MET A 1 13.01 19.07 19.01
C MET A 1 12.78 17.73 18.35
N ALA A 2 11.69 17.55 17.60
CA ALA A 2 11.40 16.28 16.95
C ALA A 2 12.32 16.07 15.74
N GLU A 3 12.76 14.84 15.51
CA GLU A 3 13.41 14.45 14.26
C GLU A 3 12.35 14.34 13.16
N VAL A 4 12.63 14.93 11.99
CA VAL A 4 11.71 14.88 10.85
C VAL A 4 11.90 13.55 10.12
N ILE A 5 10.80 12.80 9.97
CA ILE A 5 10.76 11.60 9.14
C ILE A 5 10.64 12.02 7.67
N ASP A 6 11.78 12.13 6.98
CA ASP A 6 11.81 12.50 5.56
C ASP A 6 11.40 11.33 4.65
N GLY A 7 10.10 11.21 4.40
CA GLY A 7 9.56 10.19 3.50
C GLY A 7 9.99 10.34 2.04
N LYS A 8 10.39 11.54 1.61
CA LYS A 8 10.87 11.76 0.24
C LYS A 8 12.25 11.14 0.06
N SER A 9 13.17 11.38 1.00
CA SER A 9 14.48 10.75 1.00
C SER A 9 14.39 9.22 1.04
N VAL A 10 13.51 8.66 1.89
CA VAL A 10 13.32 7.20 1.96
C VAL A 10 12.75 6.64 0.65
N ALA A 11 11.83 7.35 -0.01
CA ALA A 11 11.29 6.94 -1.30
C ALA A 11 12.37 6.95 -2.41
N GLU A 12 13.25 7.96 -2.42
CA GLU A 12 14.37 8.04 -3.36
C GLU A 12 15.35 6.86 -3.19
N ASP A 13 15.65 6.48 -1.95
CA ASP A 13 16.47 5.30 -1.63
C ASP A 13 15.83 4.00 -2.15
N VAL A 14 14.51 3.83 -1.96
CA VAL A 14 13.77 2.66 -2.45
C VAL A 14 13.80 2.61 -3.97
N VAL A 15 13.50 3.72 -4.65
CA VAL A 15 13.54 3.81 -6.11
C VAL A 15 14.95 3.51 -6.65
N GLY A 16 15.99 4.03 -6.00
CA GLY A 16 17.38 3.75 -6.35
C GLY A 16 17.73 2.26 -6.27
N LYS A 17 17.30 1.58 -5.21
CA LYS A 17 17.48 0.13 -5.06
C LYS A 17 16.75 -0.65 -6.14
N VAL A 18 15.49 -0.31 -6.42
CA VAL A 18 14.70 -0.99 -7.46
C VAL A 18 15.33 -0.80 -8.85
N LYS A 19 15.82 0.40 -9.18
CA LYS A 19 16.58 0.68 -10.42
C LYS A 19 17.82 -0.20 -10.56
N ALA A 20 18.58 -0.39 -9.48
CA ALA A 20 19.76 -1.24 -9.50
C ALA A 20 19.39 -2.72 -9.74
N LEU A 21 18.36 -3.21 -9.04
CA LEU A 21 17.89 -4.60 -9.18
C LEU A 21 17.35 -4.88 -10.60
N THR A 22 16.61 -3.93 -11.19
CA THR A 22 16.08 -4.12 -12.55
C THR A 22 17.17 -4.05 -13.62
N ALA A 23 18.19 -3.21 -13.42
CA ALA A 23 19.37 -3.20 -14.29
C ALA A 23 20.13 -4.53 -14.21
N GLU A 24 20.27 -5.11 -13.02
CA GLU A 24 20.89 -6.41 -12.83
C GLU A 24 20.09 -7.53 -13.53
N LEU A 25 18.76 -7.55 -13.38
CA LEU A 25 17.88 -8.49 -14.07
C LEU A 25 18.01 -8.37 -15.60
N ALA A 26 18.02 -7.13 -16.11
CA ALA A 26 18.22 -6.88 -17.54
C ALA A 26 19.59 -7.38 -18.03
N GLY A 27 20.66 -7.16 -17.25
CA GLY A 27 22.01 -7.65 -17.56
C GLY A 27 22.11 -9.18 -17.60
N LYS A 28 21.25 -9.88 -16.87
CA LYS A 28 21.10 -11.35 -16.88
C LYS A 28 20.19 -11.86 -18.02
N GLY A 29 19.64 -10.97 -18.85
CA GLY A 29 18.72 -11.34 -19.93
C GLY A 29 17.32 -11.73 -19.45
N ALA A 30 16.95 -11.41 -18.20
CA ALA A 30 15.62 -11.66 -17.68
C ALA A 30 14.57 -10.72 -18.29
N THR A 31 13.30 -11.13 -18.25
CA THR A 31 12.18 -10.29 -18.68
C THR A 31 12.06 -9.05 -17.78
N LYS A 32 11.66 -7.93 -18.39
CA LYS A 32 11.39 -6.70 -17.63
C LYS A 32 10.20 -6.93 -16.69
N PRO A 33 10.27 -6.52 -15.42
CA PRO A 33 9.10 -6.50 -14.56
C PRO A 33 7.98 -5.69 -15.21
N GLY A 34 6.78 -6.24 -15.22
CA GLY A 34 5.61 -5.63 -15.86
C GLY A 34 4.61 -5.13 -14.83
N LEU A 35 4.17 -3.90 -14.98
CA LEU A 35 3.17 -3.27 -14.12
C LEU A 35 2.04 -2.70 -14.96
N ALA A 36 0.83 -3.21 -14.75
CA ALA A 36 -0.39 -2.67 -15.33
C ALA A 36 -1.10 -1.77 -14.31
N VAL A 37 -1.51 -0.57 -14.74
CA VAL A 37 -2.29 0.36 -13.94
C VAL A 37 -3.62 0.63 -14.64
N VAL A 38 -4.73 0.41 -13.94
CA VAL A 38 -6.09 0.62 -14.43
C VAL A 38 -6.73 1.77 -13.68
N ILE A 39 -7.25 2.76 -14.41
CA ILE A 39 -8.01 3.88 -13.87
C ILE A 39 -9.37 3.97 -14.58
N VAL A 40 -10.42 4.22 -13.81
CA VAL A 40 -11.79 4.37 -14.30
C VAL A 40 -12.30 5.75 -13.90
N GLY A 41 -12.67 6.55 -14.89
CA GLY A 41 -13.12 7.93 -14.73
C GLY A 41 -11.99 8.96 -14.75
N GLU A 42 -12.34 10.20 -14.39
CA GLU A 42 -11.53 11.39 -14.65
C GLU A 42 -11.18 12.17 -13.37
N ASP A 43 -11.24 11.54 -12.20
CA ASP A 43 -10.86 12.19 -10.95
C ASP A 43 -9.42 12.75 -11.03
N PRO A 44 -9.24 14.09 -10.95
CA PRO A 44 -7.93 14.71 -11.19
C PRO A 44 -6.86 14.26 -10.21
N ALA A 45 -7.23 13.99 -8.95
CA ALA A 45 -6.28 13.47 -7.96
C ALA A 45 -5.78 12.08 -8.37
N SER A 46 -6.69 11.19 -8.79
CA SER A 46 -6.37 9.85 -9.29
C SER A 46 -5.45 9.89 -10.52
N GLN A 47 -5.67 10.82 -11.45
CA GLN A 47 -4.82 10.98 -12.64
C GLN A 47 -3.38 11.36 -12.27
N VAL A 48 -3.20 12.29 -11.32
CA VAL A 48 -1.85 12.66 -10.83
C VAL A 48 -1.16 11.48 -10.15
N TYR A 49 -1.88 10.72 -9.33
CA TYR A 49 -1.33 9.53 -8.67
C TYR A 49 -0.89 8.47 -9.69
N VAL A 50 -1.73 8.16 -10.69
CA VAL A 50 -1.42 7.18 -11.74
C VAL A 50 -0.25 7.64 -12.60
N ALA A 51 -0.22 8.92 -13.00
CA ALA A 51 0.90 9.47 -13.77
C ALA A 51 2.23 9.35 -13.01
N SER A 52 2.21 9.61 -11.70
CA SER A 52 3.38 9.43 -10.84
C SER A 52 3.84 7.97 -10.80
N LYS A 53 2.91 7.02 -10.59
CA LYS A 53 3.21 5.57 -10.58
C LYS A 53 3.80 5.10 -11.91
N SER A 54 3.17 5.46 -13.04
CA SER A 54 3.65 5.13 -14.38
C SER A 54 5.04 5.72 -14.67
N ARG A 55 5.30 6.96 -14.24
CA ARG A 55 6.61 7.59 -14.37
C ARG A 55 7.67 6.84 -13.57
N THR A 56 7.43 6.58 -12.28
CA THR A 56 8.37 5.86 -11.42
C THR A 56 8.63 4.44 -11.92
N ALA A 57 7.61 3.73 -12.41
CA ALA A 57 7.79 2.40 -13.01
C ALA A 57 8.71 2.44 -14.23
N LYS A 58 8.52 3.41 -15.13
CA LYS A 58 9.39 3.62 -16.29
C LYS A 58 10.81 3.99 -15.87
N GLU A 59 10.97 4.86 -14.89
CA GLU A 59 12.27 5.20 -14.32
C GLU A 59 12.99 3.98 -13.73
N CYS A 60 12.26 3.04 -13.13
CA CYS A 60 12.77 1.76 -12.65
C CYS A 60 13.00 0.73 -13.77
N GLY A 61 12.79 1.07 -15.04
CA GLY A 61 13.02 0.17 -16.17
C GLY A 61 11.92 -0.89 -16.39
N PHE A 62 10.74 -0.72 -15.78
CA PHE A 62 9.64 -1.66 -15.92
C PHE A 62 8.96 -1.55 -17.30
N HIS A 63 8.36 -2.64 -17.74
CA HIS A 63 7.29 -2.59 -18.74
C HIS A 63 6.02 -2.04 -18.07
N SER A 64 5.64 -0.81 -18.40
CA SER A 64 4.47 -0.15 -17.80
C SER A 64 3.33 -0.06 -18.81
N LEU A 65 2.18 -0.61 -18.44
CA LEU A 65 0.94 -0.57 -19.21
C LEU A 65 -0.11 0.24 -18.42
N GLN A 66 -0.81 1.14 -19.09
CA GLN A 66 -1.86 1.95 -18.45
C GLN A 66 -3.18 1.82 -19.22
N HIS A 67 -4.25 1.44 -18.52
CA HIS A 67 -5.62 1.43 -19.02
C HIS A 67 -6.36 2.62 -18.42
N THR A 68 -6.79 3.55 -19.28
CA THR A 68 -7.64 4.68 -18.88
C THR A 68 -9.03 4.43 -19.45
N LEU A 69 -10.00 4.22 -18.57
CA LEU A 69 -11.35 3.83 -18.90
C LEU A 69 -12.32 4.96 -18.54
N PRO A 70 -13.38 5.20 -19.33
CA PRO A 70 -14.39 6.20 -19.01
C PRO A 70 -15.13 5.86 -17.72
N ALA A 71 -15.71 6.87 -17.05
CA ALA A 71 -16.47 6.65 -15.82
C ALA A 71 -17.63 5.65 -16.02
N GLU A 72 -18.19 5.60 -17.24
CA GLU A 72 -19.35 4.77 -17.58
C GLU A 72 -19.01 3.32 -17.88
N THR A 73 -17.73 2.94 -17.81
CA THR A 73 -17.31 1.54 -17.96
C THR A 73 -18.07 0.66 -16.99
N SER A 74 -18.61 -0.44 -17.51
CA SER A 74 -19.34 -1.40 -16.71
C SER A 74 -18.39 -2.24 -15.85
N GLU A 75 -18.89 -2.76 -14.73
CA GLU A 75 -18.14 -3.70 -13.91
C GLU A 75 -17.67 -4.92 -14.74
N ALA A 76 -18.51 -5.45 -15.62
CA ALA A 76 -18.18 -6.61 -16.45
C ALA A 76 -16.99 -6.36 -17.39
N GLU A 77 -16.94 -5.17 -18.01
CA GLU A 77 -15.82 -4.77 -18.87
C GLU A 77 -14.52 -4.63 -18.07
N LEU A 78 -14.58 -4.01 -16.89
CA LEU A 78 -13.41 -3.88 -16.00
C LEU A 78 -12.89 -5.24 -15.54
N LEU A 79 -13.79 -6.15 -15.13
CA LEU A 79 -13.44 -7.50 -14.72
C LEU A 79 -12.80 -8.29 -15.86
N LYS A 80 -13.28 -8.11 -17.10
CA LYS A 80 -12.66 -8.71 -18.28
C LYS A 80 -11.23 -8.21 -18.48
N ILE A 81 -11.00 -6.90 -18.37
CA ILE A 81 -9.64 -6.33 -18.50
C ILE A 81 -8.71 -6.91 -17.44
N ILE A 82 -9.16 -7.02 -16.19
CA ILE A 82 -8.35 -7.64 -15.12
C ILE A 82 -8.08 -9.11 -15.41
N GLY A 83 -9.06 -9.85 -15.93
CA GLY A 83 -8.88 -11.23 -16.38
C GLY A 83 -7.81 -11.36 -17.46
N ASP A 84 -7.83 -10.48 -18.47
CA ASP A 84 -6.84 -10.44 -19.54
C ASP A 84 -5.43 -10.13 -18.97
N LEU A 85 -5.31 -9.19 -18.03
CA LEU A 85 -4.05 -8.85 -17.35
C LEU A 85 -3.53 -9.97 -16.43
N ASN A 86 -4.42 -10.72 -15.80
CA ASN A 86 -4.05 -11.91 -15.02
C ASN A 86 -3.44 -12.98 -15.92
N ALA A 87 -3.97 -13.18 -17.13
CA ALA A 87 -3.47 -14.17 -18.08
C ALA A 87 -2.17 -13.73 -18.80
N ASP A 88 -1.87 -12.42 -18.84
CA ASP A 88 -0.70 -11.90 -19.54
C ASP A 88 0.62 -12.20 -18.79
N PRO A 89 1.53 -13.02 -19.35
CA PRO A 89 2.81 -13.36 -18.69
C PRO A 89 3.81 -12.20 -18.69
N SER A 90 3.58 -11.14 -19.45
CA SER A 90 4.41 -9.92 -19.40
C SER A 90 4.07 -9.03 -18.21
N ILE A 91 2.88 -9.19 -17.61
CA ILE A 91 2.41 -8.42 -16.46
C ILE A 91 2.64 -9.20 -15.16
N HIS A 92 3.36 -8.60 -14.24
CA HIS A 92 3.74 -9.19 -12.96
C HIS A 92 3.04 -8.51 -11.76
N GLY A 93 2.49 -7.31 -11.98
CA GLY A 93 1.71 -6.58 -11.00
C GLY A 93 0.56 -5.81 -11.64
N ILE A 94 -0.58 -5.76 -10.96
CA ILE A 94 -1.79 -5.06 -11.38
C ILE A 94 -2.20 -4.10 -10.27
N LEU A 95 -2.45 -2.85 -10.64
CA LEU A 95 -2.97 -1.82 -9.76
C LEU A 95 -4.27 -1.28 -10.32
N VAL A 96 -5.34 -1.30 -9.52
CA VAL A 96 -6.59 -0.62 -9.85
C VAL A 96 -6.70 0.61 -8.96
N GLN A 97 -6.74 1.79 -9.56
CA GLN A 97 -6.81 3.05 -8.82
C GLN A 97 -8.21 3.23 -8.21
N LEU A 98 -8.24 3.44 -6.89
CA LEU A 98 -9.46 3.75 -6.12
C LEU A 98 -9.60 5.26 -5.86
N PRO A 99 -10.82 5.79 -5.62
CA PRO A 99 -12.10 5.07 -5.66
C PRO A 99 -12.56 4.78 -7.09
N LEU A 100 -13.33 3.69 -7.27
CA LEU A 100 -14.04 3.42 -8.52
C LEU A 100 -15.40 4.14 -8.54
N PRO A 101 -16.00 4.34 -9.73
CA PRO A 101 -17.38 4.79 -9.86
C PRO A 101 -18.35 3.95 -9.01
N GLY A 102 -19.39 4.59 -8.48
CA GLY A 102 -20.28 3.97 -7.48
C GLY A 102 -21.10 2.77 -7.96
N HIS A 103 -21.20 2.55 -9.27
CA HIS A 103 -21.85 1.37 -9.86
C HIS A 103 -20.93 0.14 -9.98
N ILE A 104 -19.66 0.25 -9.58
CA ILE A 104 -18.68 -0.83 -9.62
C ILE A 104 -18.34 -1.29 -8.20
N ASP A 105 -18.47 -2.58 -7.93
CA ASP A 105 -18.02 -3.16 -6.65
C ASP A 105 -16.49 -3.24 -6.62
N SER A 106 -15.87 -2.30 -5.92
CA SER A 106 -14.41 -2.27 -5.72
C SER A 106 -13.88 -3.53 -5.04
N GLY A 107 -14.65 -4.14 -4.14
CA GLY A 107 -14.26 -5.38 -3.48
C GLY A 107 -14.15 -6.52 -4.49
N LYS A 108 -15.15 -6.70 -5.34
CA LYS A 108 -15.14 -7.72 -6.39
C LYS A 108 -13.99 -7.51 -7.38
N VAL A 109 -13.74 -6.27 -7.76
CA VAL A 109 -12.62 -5.90 -8.64
C VAL A 109 -11.27 -6.28 -8.02
N ILE A 110 -11.02 -5.90 -6.77
CA ILE A 110 -9.79 -6.24 -6.06
C ILE A 110 -9.62 -7.77 -5.94
N GLN A 111 -10.70 -8.48 -5.60
CA GLN A 111 -10.65 -9.95 -5.47
C GLN A 111 -10.55 -10.69 -6.83
N THR A 112 -10.64 -9.98 -7.95
CA THR A 112 -10.43 -10.57 -9.28
C THR A 112 -8.95 -10.53 -9.69
N ILE A 113 -8.14 -9.64 -9.09
CA ILE A 113 -6.70 -9.59 -9.32
C ILE A 113 -6.07 -10.87 -8.77
N ALA A 114 -5.25 -11.56 -9.56
CA ALA A 114 -4.55 -12.75 -9.08
C ALA A 114 -3.69 -12.39 -7.85
N PRO A 115 -3.71 -13.18 -6.74
CA PRO A 115 -2.97 -12.85 -5.52
C PRO A 115 -1.48 -12.58 -5.75
N GLU A 116 -0.87 -13.30 -6.66
CA GLU A 116 0.53 -13.18 -7.07
C GLU A 116 0.83 -11.95 -7.95
N LYS A 117 -0.20 -11.26 -8.43
CA LYS A 117 -0.10 -9.98 -9.17
C LYS A 117 -0.70 -8.79 -8.39
N ASP A 118 -1.26 -9.02 -7.20
CA ASP A 118 -1.84 -7.98 -6.33
C ASP A 118 -0.74 -7.22 -5.58
N VAL A 119 0.00 -6.38 -6.32
CA VAL A 119 1.11 -5.60 -5.77
C VAL A 119 0.66 -4.47 -4.83
N ASP A 120 -0.64 -4.18 -4.73
CA ASP A 120 -1.21 -3.28 -3.71
C ASP A 120 -1.60 -4.00 -2.41
N GLY A 121 -1.63 -5.34 -2.41
CA GLY A 121 -1.79 -6.18 -1.21
C GLY A 121 -3.19 -6.25 -0.63
N PHE A 122 -4.24 -5.98 -1.41
CA PHE A 122 -5.63 -5.94 -0.93
C PHE A 122 -6.44 -7.22 -1.20
N HIS A 123 -5.90 -8.17 -1.95
CA HIS A 123 -6.50 -9.48 -2.16
C HIS A 123 -6.58 -10.23 -0.83
N PHE A 124 -7.70 -10.91 -0.55
CA PHE A 124 -7.94 -11.55 0.74
C PHE A 124 -6.91 -12.65 1.06
N ILE A 125 -6.38 -13.33 0.04
CA ILE A 125 -5.26 -14.26 0.21
C ILE A 125 -4.03 -13.55 0.79
N ASN A 126 -3.64 -12.39 0.26
CA ASN A 126 -2.49 -11.63 0.76
C ASN A 126 -2.75 -11.05 2.16
N VAL A 127 -3.97 -10.54 2.40
CA VAL A 127 -4.40 -10.09 3.73
C VAL A 127 -4.39 -11.25 4.74
N GLY A 128 -4.82 -12.44 4.33
CA GLY A 128 -4.81 -13.65 5.13
C GLY A 128 -3.39 -14.08 5.49
N LYS A 129 -2.49 -14.14 4.50
CA LYS A 129 -1.07 -14.42 4.71
C LYS A 129 -0.43 -13.43 5.68
N LEU A 130 -0.67 -12.13 5.51
CA LEU A 130 -0.21 -11.10 6.45
C LEU A 130 -0.77 -11.35 7.86
N GLY A 131 -2.05 -11.71 7.97
CA GLY A 131 -2.69 -12.01 9.26
C GLY A 131 -2.12 -13.23 9.97
N THR A 132 -1.62 -14.23 9.24
CA THR A 132 -0.97 -15.42 9.80
C THR A 132 0.54 -15.28 9.98
N GLY A 133 1.14 -14.16 9.54
CA GLY A 133 2.59 -13.92 9.61
C GLY A 133 3.39 -14.48 8.43
N GLU A 134 2.74 -14.94 7.35
CA GLU A 134 3.35 -15.48 6.12
C GLU A 134 3.87 -14.35 5.21
N LEU A 135 4.74 -13.50 5.75
CA LEU A 135 5.18 -12.26 5.09
C LEU A 135 6.05 -12.49 3.85
N GLU A 136 6.75 -13.62 3.76
CA GLU A 136 7.66 -13.91 2.64
C GLU A 136 6.94 -14.06 1.30
N THR A 137 5.68 -14.50 1.33
CA THR A 137 4.89 -14.76 0.12
C THR A 137 3.67 -13.85 -0.01
N ALA A 138 3.51 -12.89 0.91
CA ALA A 138 2.40 -11.94 0.91
C ALA A 138 2.81 -10.64 0.23
N PHE A 139 2.00 -10.16 -0.70
CA PHE A 139 2.01 -8.72 -0.98
C PHE A 139 1.34 -7.98 0.16
N VAL A 140 2.10 -7.11 0.82
CA VAL A 140 1.61 -6.31 1.93
C VAL A 140 1.09 -4.96 1.42
N PRO A 141 -0.01 -4.43 2.00
CA PRO A 141 -0.50 -3.10 1.66
C PRO A 141 0.59 -2.03 1.64
N CYS A 142 0.69 -1.31 0.52
CA CYS A 142 1.81 -0.41 0.23
C CYS A 142 1.97 0.72 1.27
N THR A 143 0.88 1.33 1.73
CA THR A 143 0.94 2.42 2.72
C THR A 143 1.46 1.92 4.09
N PRO A 144 0.92 0.83 4.68
CA PRO A 144 1.52 0.20 5.85
C PRO A 144 2.98 -0.22 5.66
N ALA A 145 3.32 -0.84 4.53
CA ALA A 145 4.69 -1.28 4.25
C ALA A 145 5.68 -0.11 4.18
N GLY A 146 5.31 0.97 3.47
CA GLY A 146 6.08 2.20 3.46
C GLY A 146 6.20 2.83 4.85
N SER A 147 5.13 2.81 5.64
CA SER A 147 5.16 3.31 7.02
C SER A 147 6.12 2.51 7.92
N MET A 148 6.21 1.19 7.75
CA MET A 148 7.20 0.37 8.45
C MET A 148 8.63 0.79 8.10
N LEU A 149 8.93 1.02 6.80
CA LEU A 149 10.26 1.52 6.39
C LEU A 149 10.62 2.85 7.07
N LEU A 150 9.64 3.75 7.21
CA LEU A 150 9.82 5.03 7.89
C LEU A 150 10.05 4.86 9.39
N ILE A 151 9.28 3.98 10.04
CA ILE A 151 9.43 3.68 11.46
C ILE A 151 10.81 3.07 11.73
N GLU A 152 11.19 2.06 10.95
CA GLU A 152 12.49 1.37 11.08
C GLU A 152 13.68 2.30 10.82
N ARG A 153 13.52 3.30 9.96
CA ARG A 153 14.57 4.30 9.70
C ARG A 153 14.92 5.11 10.96
N VAL A 154 13.92 5.39 11.81
CA VAL A 154 14.09 6.22 13.02
C VAL A 154 14.34 5.35 14.26
N ARG A 155 13.64 4.22 14.37
CA ARG A 155 13.67 3.36 15.57
C ARG A 155 14.66 2.19 15.47
N GLY A 156 15.15 1.89 14.28
CA GLY A 156 15.88 0.65 13.99
C GLY A 156 14.93 -0.51 13.66
N LYS A 157 15.51 -1.66 13.30
CA LYS A 157 14.76 -2.85 12.90
C LYS A 157 14.13 -3.62 14.06
N ASP A 158 14.67 -3.46 15.28
CA ASP A 158 14.11 -4.10 16.46
C ASP A 158 13.07 -3.19 17.11
N LEU A 159 11.79 -3.51 16.88
CA LEU A 159 10.65 -2.80 17.47
C LEU A 159 10.06 -3.57 18.66
N SER A 160 10.74 -4.61 19.13
CA SER A 160 10.22 -5.53 20.14
C SER A 160 9.87 -4.82 21.43
N GLY A 161 8.65 -5.07 21.91
CA GLY A 161 8.15 -4.52 23.18
C GLY A 161 7.67 -3.07 23.14
N LEU A 162 7.83 -2.35 22.02
CA LEU A 162 7.28 -1.00 21.89
C LEU A 162 5.75 -1.04 21.85
N ASN A 163 5.12 -0.05 22.50
CA ASN A 163 3.68 0.14 22.47
C ASN A 163 3.29 0.92 21.21
N ALA A 164 2.70 0.25 20.23
CA ALA A 164 2.23 0.88 19.01
C ALA A 164 0.70 1.10 19.05
N VAL A 165 0.26 2.33 18.83
CA VAL A 165 -1.16 2.69 18.76
C VAL A 165 -1.51 3.08 17.33
N VAL A 166 -2.44 2.35 16.72
CA VAL A 166 -2.97 2.66 15.38
C VAL A 166 -4.36 3.27 15.53
N VAL A 167 -4.50 4.56 15.22
CA VAL A 167 -5.79 5.25 15.22
C VAL A 167 -6.40 5.15 13.83
N GLY A 168 -7.32 4.20 13.66
CA GLY A 168 -7.93 3.87 12.37
C GLY A 168 -7.91 2.37 12.13
N ARG A 169 -9.00 1.84 11.56
CA ARG A 169 -9.16 0.38 11.31
C ARG A 169 -9.67 0.05 9.91
N SER A 170 -9.30 0.88 8.94
CA SER A 170 -9.61 0.61 7.53
C SER A 170 -8.94 -0.69 7.07
N ASN A 171 -9.53 -1.34 6.07
CA ASN A 171 -8.99 -2.58 5.52
C ASN A 171 -7.67 -2.36 4.77
N ILE A 172 -7.45 -1.15 4.25
CA ILE A 172 -6.29 -0.81 3.41
C ILE A 172 -5.11 -0.18 4.16
N VAL A 173 -5.32 0.35 5.38
CA VAL A 173 -4.25 0.98 6.17
C VAL A 173 -4.26 0.48 7.62
N GLY A 174 -5.32 0.75 8.38
CA GLY A 174 -5.29 0.55 9.84
C GLY A 174 -5.04 -0.90 10.28
N LYS A 175 -5.84 -1.85 9.76
CA LYS A 175 -5.68 -3.27 10.07
C LYS A 175 -4.33 -3.85 9.61
N PRO A 176 -3.90 -3.68 8.34
CA PRO A 176 -2.61 -4.19 7.90
C PRO A 176 -1.42 -3.53 8.63
N MET A 177 -1.49 -2.24 8.96
CA MET A 177 -0.47 -1.57 9.78
C MET A 177 -0.33 -2.23 11.16
N ALA A 178 -1.45 -2.55 11.81
CA ALA A 178 -1.45 -3.23 13.09
C ALA A 178 -0.80 -4.63 13.00
N ASN A 179 -1.11 -5.38 11.94
CA ASN A 179 -0.51 -6.71 11.72
C ASN A 179 1.00 -6.63 11.47
N LEU A 180 1.46 -5.64 10.69
CA LEU A 180 2.91 -5.46 10.45
C LEU A 180 3.66 -5.06 11.72
N LEU A 181 3.10 -4.15 12.53
CA LEU A 181 3.68 -3.79 13.83
C LEU A 181 3.71 -4.99 14.78
N LEU A 182 2.66 -5.81 14.78
CA LEU A 182 2.60 -7.03 15.58
C LEU A 182 3.67 -8.04 15.12
N ALA A 183 3.83 -8.23 13.80
CA ALA A 183 4.88 -9.08 13.24
C ALA A 183 6.30 -8.56 13.56
N ALA A 184 6.45 -7.25 13.79
CA ALA A 184 7.67 -6.62 14.30
C ALA A 184 7.80 -6.66 15.83
N ASN A 185 7.02 -7.49 16.53
CA ASN A 185 7.02 -7.70 17.98
C ASN A 185 6.58 -6.50 18.84
N CYS A 186 5.86 -5.54 18.28
CA CYS A 186 5.23 -4.47 19.07
C CYS A 186 4.05 -5.02 19.89
N THR A 187 3.78 -4.39 21.04
CA THR A 187 2.44 -4.47 21.66
C THR A 187 1.52 -3.50 20.92
N VAL A 188 0.49 -4.01 20.25
CA VAL A 188 -0.34 -3.19 19.34
C VAL A 188 -1.73 -2.95 19.89
N THR A 189 -2.15 -1.68 19.94
CA THR A 189 -3.55 -1.29 20.20
C THR A 189 -4.17 -0.63 18.97
N ILE A 190 -5.33 -1.13 18.55
CA ILE A 190 -6.12 -0.54 17.45
C ILE A 190 -7.22 0.33 18.03
N ALA A 191 -7.16 1.64 17.77
CA ALA A 191 -8.15 2.61 18.17
C ALA A 191 -9.04 3.03 16.98
N HIS A 192 -10.25 3.50 17.27
CA HIS A 192 -11.21 3.92 16.25
C HIS A 192 -12.27 4.88 16.82
N SER A 193 -13.25 5.27 15.99
CA SER A 193 -14.33 6.21 16.35
C SER A 193 -15.23 5.82 17.53
N ARG A 194 -15.03 4.63 18.12
CA ARG A 194 -15.78 4.15 19.30
C ARG A 194 -14.87 3.92 20.51
N THR A 195 -13.58 4.25 20.40
CA THR A 195 -12.65 4.24 21.53
C THR A 195 -13.03 5.38 22.48
N LYS A 196 -13.18 5.07 23.78
CA LYS A 196 -13.72 6.02 24.78
C LYS A 196 -12.81 7.23 25.02
N ASP A 197 -11.53 6.98 25.25
CA ASP A 197 -10.53 8.02 25.53
C ASP A 197 -9.35 7.89 24.57
N LEU A 198 -9.53 8.43 23.36
CA LEU A 198 -8.49 8.47 22.34
C LEU A 198 -7.25 9.26 22.77
N PRO A 199 -7.37 10.46 23.38
CA PRO A 199 -6.21 11.21 23.87
C PRO A 199 -5.37 10.42 24.88
N ALA A 200 -5.99 9.82 25.89
CA ALA A 200 -5.24 9.07 26.91
C ALA A 200 -4.52 7.86 26.30
N LEU A 201 -5.17 7.15 25.37
CA LEU A 201 -4.55 6.02 24.68
C LEU A 201 -3.40 6.45 23.76
N ALA A 202 -3.54 7.56 23.03
CA ALA A 202 -2.47 8.05 22.16
C ALA A 202 -1.20 8.41 22.94
N ARG A 203 -1.33 8.94 24.16
CA ARG A 203 -0.20 9.29 25.04
C ARG A 203 0.60 8.08 25.54
N THR A 204 0.08 6.86 25.44
CA THR A 204 0.82 5.65 25.82
C THR A 204 1.68 5.10 24.69
N ALA A 205 1.65 5.71 23.50
CA ALA A 205 2.26 5.16 22.31
C ALA A 205 3.74 5.53 22.21
N ASP A 206 4.61 4.53 22.10
CA ASP A 206 5.97 4.70 21.59
C ASP A 206 5.94 4.95 20.06
N ILE A 207 4.95 4.38 19.37
CA ILE A 207 4.68 4.56 17.95
C ILE A 207 3.20 4.88 17.76
N LEU A 208 2.87 6.09 17.30
CA LEU A 208 1.50 6.50 17.00
C LEU A 208 1.28 6.61 15.50
N VAL A 209 0.38 5.79 14.94
CA VAL A 209 -0.02 5.86 13.52
C VAL A 209 -1.43 6.41 13.39
N ALA A 210 -1.59 7.59 12.80
CA ALA A 210 -2.88 8.25 12.58
C ALA A 210 -3.41 7.98 11.16
N ALA A 211 -4.40 7.09 11.02
CA ALA A 211 -4.98 6.64 9.75
C ALA A 211 -6.51 6.89 9.69
N VAL A 212 -6.92 8.13 9.97
CA VAL A 212 -8.33 8.50 10.19
C VAL A 212 -8.99 9.28 9.05
N GLY A 213 -8.23 9.78 8.07
CA GLY A 213 -8.76 10.55 6.94
C GLY A 213 -9.47 11.86 7.35
N ARG A 214 -9.07 12.44 8.50
CA ARG A 214 -9.63 13.69 9.04
C ARG A 214 -8.49 14.64 9.38
N PRO A 215 -8.45 15.84 8.77
CA PRO A 215 -7.42 16.83 9.05
C PRO A 215 -7.31 17.12 10.55
N GLU A 216 -6.08 17.14 11.07
CA GLU A 216 -5.74 17.56 12.44
C GLU A 216 -6.54 16.87 13.56
N MET A 217 -7.04 15.64 13.35
CA MET A 217 -7.83 14.95 14.37
C MET A 217 -6.98 14.58 15.59
N VAL A 218 -5.75 14.13 15.38
CA VAL A 218 -4.78 13.89 16.46
C VAL A 218 -4.10 15.22 16.77
N LYS A 219 -4.15 15.63 18.04
CA LYS A 219 -3.63 16.92 18.52
C LYS A 219 -2.29 16.75 19.19
N GLY A 220 -1.51 17.83 19.26
CA GLY A 220 -0.16 17.81 19.83
C GLY A 220 -0.13 17.45 21.32
N ASP A 221 -1.20 17.74 22.08
CA ASP A 221 -1.33 17.37 23.49
C ASP A 221 -1.67 15.89 23.73
N TRP A 222 -1.82 15.10 22.65
CA TRP A 222 -2.00 13.65 22.70
C TRP A 222 -0.66 12.90 22.57
N VAL A 223 0.42 13.61 22.21
CA VAL A 223 1.76 13.07 21.87
C VAL A 223 2.77 13.46 22.93
#